data_AF-E3DQN7-F1
#
_entry.id   AF-E3DQN7-F1
#
_cell.length_a   1.000
_cell.length_b   1.000
_cell.length_c   1.000
_cell.angle_alpha   90.00
_cell.angle_beta   90.00
_cell.angle_gamma   90.00
#
_symmetry.space_group_name_H-M   'P 1'
#
loop_
_entity.id
_entity.type
_entity.pdbx_description
1 polymer ?
#
loop_
_entity_poly.entity_id
_entity_poly.type
_entity_poly.pdbx_seq_one_letter_code
_entity_poly.pdbx_strand_id
1 'polypeptide(L)'
;MGKSLKTIFQIISFMKNSEVKLSKKALFLVPVAYLILPFDLVGDFFPILGQIDDIAVFIVMWPVLRKLLAKYEKGDPDLEKKKKDPDAIVVDDYTVE
;
A
#
# COMPACT_ATOMS: atom_id res chain seq x y z
N MET A 1 -4.22 0.63 40.51
CA MET A 1 -5.32 0.70 39.51
C MET A 1 -6.00 2.07 39.38
N GLY A 2 -6.07 2.93 40.41
CA GLY A 2 -6.85 4.19 40.32
C GLY A 2 -6.29 5.31 39.42
N LYS A 3 -5.00 5.30 39.08
CA LYS A 3 -4.38 6.39 38.30
C LYS A 3 -4.89 6.42 36.85
N SER A 4 -5.05 5.26 36.21
CA SER A 4 -5.52 5.19 34.81
C SER A 4 -6.96 5.65 34.65
N LEU A 5 -7.84 5.33 35.62
CA LEU A 5 -9.22 5.82 35.63
C LEU A 5 -9.30 7.34 35.76
N LYS A 6 -8.42 7.93 36.60
CA LYS A 6 -8.31 9.39 36.73
C LYS A 6 -7.86 10.04 35.42
N THR A 7 -6.92 9.43 34.70
CA THR A 7 -6.45 9.92 33.40
C THR A 7 -7.59 9.91 32.37
N ILE A 8 -8.37 8.83 32.29
CA ILE A 8 -9.52 8.75 31.37
C ILE A 8 -10.55 9.83 31.70
N PHE A 9 -10.84 10.04 32.99
CA PHE A 9 -11.76 11.09 33.43
C PHE A 9 -11.25 12.50 33.08
N GLN A 10 -9.95 12.74 33.19
CA GLN A 10 -9.32 14.00 32.78
C GLN A 10 -9.43 14.23 31.27
N ILE A 11 -9.23 13.19 30.45
CA ILE A 11 -9.38 13.28 28.99
C ILE A 11 -10.85 13.60 28.64
N ILE A 12 -11.82 12.92 29.24
CA ILE A 12 -13.24 13.20 29.02
C ILE A 12 -13.60 14.63 29.45
N SER A 13 -13.09 15.08 30.60
CA SER A 13 -13.30 16.44 31.10
C SER A 13 -12.68 17.49 30.17
N PHE A 14 -11.46 17.26 29.68
CA PHE A 14 -10.76 18.10 28.70
C PHE A 14 -11.55 18.24 27.39
N MET A 15 -12.13 17.13 26.91
CA MET A 15 -12.95 17.11 25.70
C MET A 15 -14.27 17.86 25.87
N LYS A 16 -14.91 17.75 27.05
CA LYS A 16 -16.21 18.39 27.34
C LYS A 16 -16.08 19.88 27.69
N ASN A 17 -14.91 20.35 28.11
CA ASN A 17 -14.70 21.74 28.51
C ASN A 17 -14.74 22.68 27.29
N SER A 18 -15.66 23.65 27.29
CA SER A 18 -15.83 24.64 26.22
C SER A 18 -14.73 25.71 26.16
N GLU A 19 -13.97 25.90 27.24
CA GLU A 19 -12.84 26.84 27.29
C GLU A 19 -11.63 26.36 26.46
N VAL A 20 -11.55 25.06 26.19
CA VAL A 20 -10.48 24.48 25.38
C VAL A 20 -10.76 24.79 23.91
N LYS A 21 -9.87 25.58 23.30
CA LYS A 21 -9.91 25.89 21.85
C LYS A 21 -10.04 24.61 21.03
N LEU A 22 -10.92 24.64 20.02
CA LEU A 22 -11.18 23.53 19.09
C LEU A 22 -9.90 22.95 18.48
N SER A 23 -8.91 23.78 18.17
CA SER A 23 -7.61 23.32 17.63
C SER A 23 -6.87 22.37 18.57
N LYS A 24 -6.93 22.59 19.88
CA LYS A 24 -6.29 21.72 20.88
C LYS A 24 -7.03 20.39 21.02
N LYS A 25 -8.37 20.40 20.89
CA LYS A 25 -9.17 19.17 20.86
C LYS A 25 -8.92 18.37 19.59
N ALA A 26 -8.83 19.04 18.44
CA ALA A 26 -8.53 18.44 17.16
C ALA A 26 -7.15 17.76 17.15
N LEU A 27 -6.13 18.39 17.76
CA LEU A 27 -4.79 17.81 17.89
C LEU A 27 -4.79 16.45 18.62
N PHE A 28 -5.73 16.24 19.54
CA PHE A 28 -5.89 14.98 20.25
C PHE A 28 -6.82 13.99 19.52
N LEU A 29 -7.92 14.48 18.95
CA LEU A 29 -8.92 13.65 18.25
C LEU A 29 -8.40 13.08 16.93
N VAL A 30 -7.63 13.84 16.15
CA VAL A 30 -7.18 13.44 14.81
C VAL A 30 -6.32 12.16 14.85
N PRO A 31 -5.29 12.04 15.71
CA PRO A 31 -4.52 10.80 15.83
C PRO A 31 -5.34 9.62 16.35
N VAL A 32 -6.29 9.86 17.27
CA VAL A 32 -7.16 8.80 17.81
C VAL A 32 -8.13 8.30 16.76
N ALA A 33 -8.74 9.21 15.99
CA ALA A 33 -9.58 8.87 14.85
C ALA A 33 -8.80 8.10 13.79
N TYR A 34 -7.56 8.52 13.51
CA TYR A 34 -6.65 7.83 12.60
C TYR A 34 -6.31 6.40 13.04
N LEU A 35 -6.11 6.16 14.34
CA LEU A 35 -5.87 4.81 14.86
C LEU A 35 -7.11 3.91 14.81
N ILE A 36 -8.30 4.47 14.97
CA ILE A 36 -9.58 3.72 14.95
C ILE A 36 -10.03 3.43 13.51
N LEU A 37 -9.71 4.34 12.58
CA LEU A 37 -10.01 4.22 11.16
C LEU A 37 -8.71 3.99 10.39
N PRO A 38 -8.24 2.74 10.26
CA PRO A 38 -7.14 2.39 9.36
C PRO A 38 -7.63 2.43 7.91
N PHE A 39 -8.13 3.58 7.47
CA PHE A 39 -8.40 3.87 6.07
C PHE A 39 -7.08 4.26 5.40
N ASP A 40 -6.91 3.86 4.14
CA ASP A 40 -5.88 4.42 3.27
C ASP A 40 -5.99 5.95 3.33
N LEU A 41 -4.97 6.63 3.87
CA LEU A 41 -4.92 8.10 3.95
C LEU A 41 -5.05 8.79 2.58
N VAL A 42 -4.92 8.02 1.50
CA VAL A 42 -5.01 8.44 0.10
C VAL A 42 -6.33 7.99 -0.55
N GLY A 43 -7.11 7.12 0.11
CA GLY A 43 -8.39 6.60 -0.37
C GLY A 43 -9.54 7.59 -0.17
N ASP A 44 -10.01 8.14 -1.29
CA ASP A 44 -11.31 8.78 -1.55
C ASP A 44 -11.61 10.22 -1.03
N PHE A 45 -10.82 10.86 -0.17
CA PHE A 45 -11.12 12.26 0.25
C PHE A 45 -10.62 13.34 -0.71
N PHE A 46 -9.56 13.06 -1.46
CA PHE A 46 -9.03 13.95 -2.50
C PHE A 46 -9.02 13.21 -3.83
N PRO A 47 -10.10 13.29 -4.64
CA PRO A 47 -10.17 12.61 -5.93
C PRO A 47 -9.00 12.94 -6.85
N ILE A 48 -8.34 14.09 -6.66
CA ILE A 48 -7.15 14.51 -7.41
C ILE A 48 -5.85 13.93 -6.83
N LEU A 49 -5.71 13.80 -5.51
CA LEU A 49 -4.46 13.30 -4.90
C LEU A 49 -4.32 11.78 -5.04
N GLY A 50 -5.43 11.04 -4.94
CA GLY A 50 -5.42 9.59 -5.22
C GLY A 50 -5.00 9.28 -6.66
N GLN A 51 -5.51 10.05 -7.63
CA GLN A 51 -5.11 9.92 -9.04
C GLN A 51 -3.64 10.30 -9.28
N ILE A 52 -3.12 11.30 -8.56
CA ILE A 52 -1.71 11.68 -8.68
C ILE A 52 -0.79 10.56 -8.16
N ASP A 53 -1.18 9.87 -7.09
CA ASP A 53 -0.41 8.73 -6.56
C ASP A 53 -0.36 7.57 -7.58
N ASP A 54 -1.49 7.20 -8.17
CA ASP A 54 -1.53 6.17 -9.23
C ASP A 54 -0.67 6.53 -10.45
N ILE A 55 -0.72 7.80 -10.90
CA ILE A 55 0.11 8.30 -12.00
C ILE A 55 1.59 8.30 -11.61
N ALA A 56 1.92 8.69 -10.38
CA ALA A 56 3.30 8.70 -9.89
C ALA A 56 3.88 7.27 -9.84
N VAL A 57 3.12 6.31 -9.31
CA VAL A 57 3.48 4.89 -9.31
C VAL A 57 3.71 4.41 -10.74
N PHE A 58 2.82 4.75 -11.68
CA PHE A 58 2.98 4.36 -13.07
C PHE A 58 4.24 4.96 -13.72
N ILE A 59 4.51 6.25 -13.52
CA ILE A 59 5.71 6.92 -14.05
C ILE A 59 6.99 6.29 -13.51
N VAL A 60 7.03 6.00 -12.20
CA VAL A 60 8.20 5.39 -11.54
C VAL A 60 8.41 3.95 -12.01
N MET A 61 7.33 3.20 -12.24
CA MET A 61 7.40 1.79 -12.62
C MET A 61 7.62 1.59 -14.13
N TRP A 62 7.29 2.57 -14.97
CA TRP A 62 7.48 2.54 -16.42
C TRP A 62 8.92 2.18 -16.88
N PRO A 63 10.01 2.79 -16.35
CA PRO A 63 11.36 2.40 -16.73
C PRO A 63 11.73 0.97 -16.31
N VAL A 64 11.17 0.48 -15.20
CA VAL A 64 11.36 -0.92 -14.76
C VAL A 64 10.68 -1.86 -15.75
N LEU A 65 9.42 -1.58 -16.10
CA LEU A 65 8.66 -2.36 -17.06
C LEU A 65 9.32 -2.36 -18.45
N ARG A 66 9.81 -1.20 -18.92
CA ARG A 66 10.56 -1.08 -20.18
C ARG A 66 11.81 -1.94 -20.19
N LYS A 67 12.56 -1.99 -19.08
CA LYS A 67 13.75 -2.84 -18.95
C LYS A 67 13.37 -4.33 -18.99
N LEU A 68 12.30 -4.73 -18.31
CA LEU A 68 11.80 -6.10 -18.33
C LEU A 68 11.34 -6.52 -19.73
N LEU A 69 10.57 -5.67 -20.42
CA LEU A 69 10.12 -5.92 -21.78
C LEU A 69 11.29 -6.01 -22.76
N ALA A 70 12.27 -5.10 -22.66
CA ALA A 70 13.44 -5.11 -23.53
C ALA A 70 14.30 -6.37 -23.33
N LYS A 71 14.37 -6.90 -22.10
CA LYS A 71 15.02 -8.18 -21.81
C LYS A 71 14.25 -9.36 -22.38
N TYR A 72 12.92 -9.33 -22.28
CA TYR A 72 12.06 -10.35 -22.87
C TYR A 72 12.15 -10.37 -24.41
N GLU A 73 12.06 -9.21 -25.05
CA GLU A 73 12.08 -9.06 -26.51
C GLU A 73 13.45 -9.39 -27.11
N LYS A 74 14.55 -9.02 -26.44
CA LYS A 74 15.91 -9.34 -26.91
C LYS A 74 16.31 -10.80 -26.73
N GLY A 75 15.43 -11.65 -26.18
CA GLY A 75 15.74 -13.03 -25.88
C GLY A 75 16.95 -13.11 -24.95
N ASP A 76 16.80 -12.64 -23.71
CA ASP A 76 17.86 -12.72 -22.71
C ASP A 76 18.41 -14.17 -22.64
N PRO A 77 19.69 -14.43 -22.98
CA PRO A 77 20.25 -15.78 -23.07
C PRO A 77 20.27 -16.51 -21.72
N ASP A 78 20.03 -15.81 -20.61
CA ASP A 78 19.88 -16.40 -19.29
C ASP A 78 18.46 -16.98 -19.03
N LEU A 79 17.45 -16.60 -19.83
CA LEU A 79 16.14 -17.29 -19.88
C LEU A 79 16.19 -18.57 -20.74
N GLU A 80 16.99 -18.56 -21.81
CA GLU A 80 17.22 -19.75 -22.64
C GLU A 80 18.08 -20.80 -21.92
N LYS A 81 19.09 -20.40 -21.14
CA LYS A 81 19.90 -21.34 -20.33
C LYS A 81 19.07 -22.10 -19.31
N LYS A 82 17.97 -21.52 -18.79
CA LYS A 82 17.05 -22.21 -17.87
C LYS A 82 16.01 -23.10 -18.57
N LYS A 83 15.75 -22.88 -19.87
CA LYS A 83 14.96 -23.81 -20.70
C LYS A 83 15.76 -25.05 -21.10
N LYS A 84 17.09 -24.96 -21.12
CA LYS A 84 18.00 -26.06 -21.40
C LYS A 84 18.36 -26.84 -20.12
N ASP A 85 17.37 -27.02 -19.25
CA ASP A 85 17.44 -27.97 -18.16
C ASP A 85 17.34 -29.39 -18.77
N PRO A 86 18.29 -30.30 -18.49
CA PRO A 86 18.32 -31.65 -19.07
C PRO A 86 17.13 -32.53 -18.65
N ASP A 87 16.25 -32.05 -17.75
CA ASP A 87 15.11 -32.79 -17.21
C ASP A 87 13.76 -32.36 -17.82
N ALA A 88 13.77 -31.63 -18.95
CA ALA A 88 12.55 -31.39 -19.72
C ALA A 88 12.02 -32.73 -20.27
N ILE A 89 11.01 -33.28 -19.59
CA ILE A 89 10.24 -34.43 -20.05
C ILE A 89 9.60 -34.03 -21.38
N VAL A 90 10.09 -34.61 -22.47
CA VAL A 90 9.43 -34.56 -23.78
C VAL A 90 8.13 -35.34 -23.61
N VAL A 91 7.01 -34.62 -23.51
CA VAL A 91 5.70 -35.25 -23.65
C VAL A 91 5.50 -35.43 -25.13
N ASP A 92 5.78 -36.64 -25.61
CA ASP A 92 5.51 -37.04 -26.99
C ASP A 92 4.03 -36.77 -27.32
N ASP A 93 3.81 -36.13 -28.46
CA ASP A 93 2.49 -35.88 -29.02
C ASP A 93 1.74 -37.22 -29.15
N TYR A 94 0.61 -37.33 -28.44
CA TYR A 94 -0.31 -38.45 -28.64
C TYR A 94 -1.00 -38.27 -30.00
N THR A 95 -0.54 -39.00 -31.01
CA THR A 95 -1.32 -39.27 -32.20
C THR A 95 -2.53 -40.10 -31.81
N VAL A 96 -3.71 -39.48 -31.89
CA VAL A 96 -5.00 -40.16 -31.79
C VAL A 96 -5.29 -40.72 -33.18
N GLU A 97 -5.08 -42.03 -33.35
CA GLU A 97 -5.60 -42.78 -34.50
C GLU A 97 -7.13 -42.92 -34.43
#